data_AF-A0AA38VKX1-F1
#
_entry.id   AF-A0AA38VKX1-F1
#
_cell.length_a   1.000
_cell.length_b   1.000
_cell.length_c   1.000
_cell.angle_alpha   90.00
_cell.angle_beta   90.00
_cell.angle_gamma   90.00
#
_symmetry.space_group_name_H-M   'P 1'
#
loop_
_entity.id
_entity.type
_entity.pdbx_description
1 polymer ?
#
loop_
_entity_poly.entity_id
_entity_poly.type
_entity_poly.pdbx_seq_one_letter_code
_entity_poly.pdbx_strand_id
1 'polypeptide(L)'
;MLVWIAYIDSAAASSGTGGHFNRSLIIVLSEAARCEDDDPADSILTPELSTTISSPVSPIDAFMRMHRYSNPLYRLAWGEAYPQTELLDDLENRSVFNLITCCSPLRFMVAQLAATNDITPHEFHKRVASVAKAIQKTRSAFAEILEVARELSIETDSNNRLVANIRNIVPIFYAIQLEFLRITEPDSPLGQGKVQRFLLKEIMNLAFQTFRYRGEDGLTRIAWPLFIAALETDNPLDRAWIIERFEKMSILGRHLRGAHRFIGDVVAIQEMTMKRVNTREMMRSRESFILT
;
A
#
# COMPACT_ATOMS: atom_id res chain seq x y z
N MET A 1 -15.16 7.21 4.15
CA MET A 1 -14.56 7.30 5.50
C MET A 1 -13.87 6.01 5.95
N LEU A 2 -14.54 4.85 5.92
CA LEU A 2 -13.97 3.57 6.40
C LEU A 2 -12.65 3.17 5.70
N VAL A 3 -12.57 3.34 4.38
CA VAL A 3 -11.34 3.05 3.60
C VAL A 3 -10.16 3.90 4.08
N TRP A 4 -10.40 5.15 4.45
CA TRP A 4 -9.35 6.06 4.94
C TRP A 4 -8.89 5.71 6.36
N ILE A 5 -9.83 5.35 7.25
CA ILE A 5 -9.49 4.85 8.60
C ILE A 5 -8.69 3.54 8.49
N ALA A 6 -9.13 2.62 7.62
CA ALA A 6 -8.39 1.39 7.35
C ALA A 6 -6.98 1.68 6.80
N TYR A 7 -6.85 2.67 5.92
CA TYR A 7 -5.55 3.07 5.39
C TYR A 7 -4.60 3.54 6.49
N ILE A 8 -5.05 4.42 7.39
CA ILE A 8 -4.25 4.91 8.52
C ILE A 8 -3.92 3.77 9.50
N ASP A 9 -4.88 2.90 9.80
CA ASP A 9 -4.66 1.76 10.69
C ASP A 9 -3.68 0.74 10.07
N SER A 10 -3.69 0.58 8.75
CA SER A 10 -2.69 -0.24 8.03
C SER A 10 -1.29 0.38 8.09
N ALA A 11 -1.22 1.72 8.02
CA ALA A 11 0.02 2.46 8.16
C ALA A 11 0.60 2.35 9.57
N ALA A 12 -0.25 2.46 10.59
CA ALA A 12 0.13 2.19 11.96
C ALA A 12 0.69 0.77 12.09
N ALA A 13 0.00 -0.22 11.51
CA ALA A 13 0.41 -1.62 11.58
C ALA A 13 1.79 -1.83 10.96
N SER A 14 2.13 -1.08 9.91
CA SER A 14 3.49 -1.06 9.33
C SER A 14 4.59 -0.56 10.29
N SER A 15 4.23 0.16 11.34
CA SER A 15 5.16 0.59 12.41
C SER A 15 5.10 -0.30 13.65
N GLY A 16 4.31 -1.39 13.61
CA GLY A 16 4.12 -2.30 14.75
C GLY A 16 3.10 -1.82 15.77
N THR A 17 2.30 -0.80 15.45
CA THR A 17 1.23 -0.25 16.30
C THR A 17 -0.12 -0.37 15.61
N GLY A 18 -1.24 -0.57 16.29
CA GLY A 18 -2.54 -0.63 15.59
C GLY A 18 -2.74 -1.88 14.71
N GLY A 19 -3.57 -1.77 13.68
CA GLY A 19 -4.04 -2.91 12.88
C GLY A 19 -5.32 -3.55 13.41
N HIS A 20 -5.86 -3.03 14.51
CA HIS A 20 -7.07 -3.56 15.16
C HIS A 20 -8.30 -3.29 14.28
N PHE A 21 -8.39 -2.09 13.70
CA PHE A 21 -9.53 -1.73 12.88
C PHE A 21 -9.59 -2.58 11.61
N ASN A 22 -8.47 -2.74 10.89
CA ASN A 22 -8.42 -3.61 9.72
C ASN A 22 -8.75 -5.06 10.08
N ARG A 23 -8.27 -5.57 11.23
CA ARG A 23 -8.61 -6.92 11.69
C ARG A 23 -10.11 -7.08 11.87
N SER A 24 -10.75 -6.19 12.63
CA SER A 24 -12.18 -6.21 12.88
C SER A 24 -12.99 -6.04 11.60
N LEU A 25 -12.58 -5.11 10.72
CA LEU A 25 -13.25 -4.85 9.46
C LEU A 25 -13.20 -6.07 8.53
N ILE A 26 -12.05 -6.76 8.45
CA ILE A 26 -11.93 -7.99 7.65
C ILE A 26 -12.86 -9.08 8.19
N ILE A 27 -12.96 -9.25 9.52
CA ILE A 27 -13.86 -10.24 10.13
C ILE A 27 -15.31 -9.93 9.75
N VAL A 28 -15.77 -8.70 10.01
CA VAL A 28 -17.15 -8.26 9.73
C VAL A 28 -17.50 -8.41 8.25
N LEU A 29 -16.61 -7.98 7.34
CA LEU A 29 -16.87 -8.10 5.91
C LEU A 29 -16.86 -9.56 5.42
N SER A 30 -16.04 -10.42 6.04
CA SER A 30 -16.00 -11.85 5.71
C SER A 30 -17.24 -12.58 6.21
N GLU A 31 -17.80 -12.17 7.36
CA GLU A 31 -19.06 -12.69 7.89
C GLU A 31 -20.24 -12.25 7.02
N ALA A 32 -20.32 -10.95 6.69
CA ALA A 32 -21.37 -10.42 5.82
C ALA A 32 -21.40 -11.12 4.45
N ALA A 33 -20.22 -11.39 3.88
CA ALA A 33 -20.13 -12.09 2.60
C ALA A 33 -20.57 -13.56 2.64
N ARG A 34 -20.59 -14.20 3.82
CA ARG A 34 -21.12 -15.56 3.97
C ARG A 34 -22.65 -15.57 4.03
N CYS A 35 -23.25 -14.54 4.63
CA CYS A 35 -24.70 -14.42 4.73
C CYS A 35 -25.37 -14.12 3.38
N GLU A 36 -24.68 -13.46 2.44
CA GLU A 36 -25.18 -13.22 1.08
C GLU A 36 -25.24 -14.49 0.21
N ASP A 37 -24.36 -15.47 0.45
CA ASP A 37 -24.33 -16.74 -0.30
C ASP A 37 -25.40 -17.75 0.18
N ASP A 38 -26.08 -17.48 1.30
CA ASP A 38 -27.10 -18.35 1.91
C ASP A 38 -28.54 -17.98 1.50
N ASP A 39 -28.74 -17.06 0.54
CA ASP A 39 -30.07 -16.65 0.06
C ASP A 39 -30.67 -17.71 -0.91
N PRO A 40 -31.79 -18.38 -0.58
CA PRO A 40 -32.33 -19.50 -1.36
C PRO A 40 -33.06 -19.07 -2.65
N ALA A 41 -33.00 -17.81 -3.05
CA ALA A 41 -33.79 -17.26 -4.16
C ALA A 41 -33.19 -17.52 -5.56
N ASP A 42 -31.90 -17.83 -5.67
CA ASP A 42 -31.22 -18.05 -6.96
C ASP A 42 -31.12 -19.54 -7.36
N SER A 43 -31.71 -20.47 -6.61
CA SER A 43 -31.65 -21.91 -6.90
C SER A 43 -32.68 -22.40 -7.93
N ILE A 44 -33.22 -21.51 -8.77
CA ILE A 44 -34.12 -21.89 -9.87
C ILE A 44 -33.47 -21.46 -11.18
N LEU A 45 -32.45 -22.21 -11.59
CA LEU A 45 -32.24 -22.68 -12.98
C LEU A 45 -30.87 -23.39 -13.07
N THR A 46 -30.90 -24.61 -13.62
CA THR A 46 -29.80 -25.53 -13.96
C THR A 46 -29.22 -26.40 -12.83
N PRO A 47 -29.57 -27.70 -12.78
CA PRO A 47 -28.94 -28.68 -11.89
C PRO A 47 -27.79 -29.37 -12.64
N GLU A 48 -26.61 -28.74 -12.69
CA GLU A 48 -25.35 -29.45 -12.97
C GLU A 48 -24.18 -28.54 -12.57
N LEU A 49 -23.32 -29.05 -11.67
CA LEU A 49 -22.04 -28.48 -11.20
C LEU A 49 -22.03 -27.57 -9.93
N SER A 50 -22.85 -27.81 -8.91
CA SER A 50 -22.66 -27.21 -7.57
C SER A 50 -21.89 -28.11 -6.61
N THR A 51 -20.57 -28.24 -6.84
CA THR A 51 -19.60 -28.63 -5.80
C THR A 51 -18.45 -27.61 -5.75
N THR A 52 -18.80 -26.34 -5.59
CA THR A 52 -17.84 -25.31 -5.16
C THR A 52 -18.22 -24.87 -3.77
N ILE A 53 -17.54 -25.44 -2.77
CA ILE A 53 -17.44 -24.87 -1.43
C ILE A 53 -17.12 -23.38 -1.61
N SER A 54 -18.04 -22.49 -1.17
CA SER A 54 -17.84 -21.04 -1.28
C SER A 54 -16.47 -20.71 -0.67
N SER A 55 -15.53 -20.31 -1.53
CA SER A 55 -14.19 -19.96 -1.09
C SER A 55 -14.30 -18.68 -0.27
N PRO A 56 -13.66 -18.59 0.91
CA PRO A 56 -13.76 -17.41 1.74
C PRO A 56 -13.37 -16.16 0.94
N VAL A 57 -14.24 -15.16 0.94
CA VAL A 57 -14.02 -13.91 0.20
C VAL A 57 -12.69 -13.31 0.64
N SER A 58 -11.82 -13.02 -0.33
CA SER A 58 -10.52 -12.42 -0.06
C SER A 58 -10.72 -11.07 0.65
N PRO A 59 -9.91 -10.72 1.67
CA PRO A 59 -9.97 -9.40 2.30
C PRO A 59 -9.94 -8.23 1.31
N ILE A 60 -9.19 -8.38 0.21
CA ILE A 60 -9.12 -7.37 -0.85
C ILE A 60 -10.46 -7.24 -1.58
N ASP A 61 -11.09 -8.37 -1.93
CA ASP A 61 -12.38 -8.37 -2.63
C ASP A 61 -13.48 -7.78 -1.73
N ALA A 62 -13.46 -8.12 -0.44
CA ALA A 62 -14.36 -7.56 0.57
C ALA A 62 -14.23 -6.02 0.68
N PHE A 63 -13.00 -5.51 0.76
CA PHE A 63 -12.74 -4.06 0.77
C PHE A 63 -13.20 -3.39 -0.52
N MET A 64 -12.97 -4.03 -1.67
CA MET A 64 -13.40 -3.54 -2.96
C MET A 64 -14.92 -3.50 -3.10
N ARG A 65 -15.64 -4.52 -2.60
CA ARG A 65 -17.11 -4.52 -2.54
C ARG A 65 -17.62 -3.34 -1.69
N MET A 66 -17.07 -3.17 -0.48
CA MET A 66 -17.41 -2.05 0.40
C MET A 66 -17.14 -0.68 -0.28
N HIS A 67 -15.99 -0.52 -0.93
CA HIS A 67 -15.67 0.72 -1.65
C HIS A 67 -16.64 0.97 -2.81
N ARG A 68 -16.93 -0.05 -3.63
CA ARG A 68 -17.88 0.08 -4.74
C ARG A 68 -19.31 0.39 -4.29
N TYR A 69 -19.74 -0.17 -3.16
CA TYR A 69 -21.04 0.13 -2.57
C TYR A 69 -21.10 1.56 -2.03
N SER A 70 -20.05 2.00 -1.33
CA SER A 70 -20.03 3.32 -0.68
C SER A 70 -19.78 4.47 -1.65
N ASN A 71 -19.00 4.25 -2.72
CA ASN A 71 -18.64 5.29 -3.67
C ASN A 71 -19.86 5.99 -4.30
N PRO A 72 -20.89 5.33 -4.85
CA PRO A 72 -22.02 6.03 -5.46
C PRO A 72 -22.92 6.79 -4.47
N LEU A 73 -22.80 6.57 -3.15
CA LEU A 73 -23.72 7.13 -2.16
C LEU A 73 -23.67 8.67 -2.08
N TYR A 74 -22.56 9.31 -2.45
CA TYR A 74 -22.51 10.78 -2.50
C TYR A 74 -23.52 11.34 -3.50
N ARG A 75 -23.84 10.61 -4.58
CA ARG A 75 -24.85 11.02 -5.57
C ARG A 75 -26.26 10.98 -5.01
N LEU A 76 -26.53 10.14 -4.02
CA LEU A 76 -27.81 10.15 -3.32
C LEU A 76 -27.95 11.39 -2.43
N ALA A 77 -26.84 11.81 -1.80
CA ALA A 77 -26.83 13.00 -0.93
C ALA A 77 -26.90 14.31 -1.74
N TRP A 78 -26.22 14.39 -2.87
CA TRP A 78 -26.16 15.60 -3.71
C TRP A 78 -27.23 15.63 -4.81
N GLY A 79 -27.77 14.49 -5.21
CA GLY A 79 -28.78 14.37 -6.25
C GLY A 79 -28.37 15.08 -7.55
N GLU A 80 -29.31 15.83 -8.11
CA GLU A 80 -29.11 16.63 -9.33
C GLU A 80 -28.17 17.84 -9.13
N ALA A 81 -27.88 18.23 -7.88
CA ALA A 81 -26.97 19.33 -7.58
C ALA A 81 -25.49 18.93 -7.67
N TYR A 82 -25.19 17.65 -7.93
CA TYR A 82 -23.81 17.20 -8.09
C TYR A 82 -23.17 17.76 -9.37
N PRO A 83 -22.03 18.49 -9.28
CA PRO A 83 -21.41 19.10 -10.45
C PRO A 83 -20.99 18.06 -11.50
N GLN A 84 -21.34 18.30 -12.76
CA GLN A 84 -21.02 17.39 -13.86
C GLN A 84 -19.50 17.27 -14.09
N THR A 85 -18.74 18.32 -13.80
CA THR A 85 -17.27 18.30 -13.85
C THR A 85 -16.67 17.33 -12.84
N GLU A 86 -17.22 17.28 -11.62
CA GLU A 86 -16.78 16.33 -10.59
C GLU A 86 -17.19 14.89 -10.94
N LEU A 87 -18.34 14.71 -11.61
CA LEU A 87 -18.77 13.38 -12.08
C LEU A 87 -17.80 12.78 -13.09
N LEU A 88 -17.30 13.58 -14.03
CA LEU A 88 -16.31 13.16 -15.02
C LEU A 88 -14.94 12.91 -14.38
N ASP A 89 -14.51 13.79 -13.46
CA ASP A 89 -13.25 13.61 -12.73
C ASP A 89 -13.26 12.33 -11.87
N ASP A 90 -14.37 12.04 -11.19
CA ASP A 90 -14.56 10.79 -10.42
C ASP A 90 -14.51 9.55 -11.31
N LEU A 91 -15.03 9.64 -12.53
CA LEU A 91 -14.96 8.56 -13.51
C LEU A 91 -13.51 8.33 -13.96
N GLU A 92 -12.80 9.40 -14.30
CA GLU A 92 -11.39 9.37 -14.71
C GLU A 92 -10.49 8.80 -13.60
N ASN A 93 -10.71 9.20 -12.35
CA ASN A 93 -9.90 8.77 -11.20
C ASN A 93 -10.36 7.46 -10.55
N ARG A 94 -11.46 6.85 -11.02
CA ARG A 94 -12.05 5.67 -10.37
C ARG A 94 -11.06 4.53 -10.19
N SER A 95 -10.29 4.23 -11.24
CA SER A 95 -9.41 3.07 -11.25
C SER A 95 -8.21 3.26 -10.32
N VAL A 96 -7.66 4.48 -10.21
CA VAL A 96 -6.58 4.77 -9.25
C VAL A 96 -7.08 4.77 -7.80
N PHE A 97 -8.31 5.23 -7.53
CA PHE A 97 -8.90 5.13 -6.19
C PHE A 97 -9.28 3.68 -5.80
N ASN A 98 -9.61 2.83 -6.77
CA ASN A 98 -9.75 1.41 -6.54
C ASN A 98 -8.40 0.77 -6.16
N LEU A 99 -7.29 1.20 -6.76
CA LEU A 99 -5.96 0.70 -6.40
C LEU A 99 -5.58 1.03 -4.95
N ILE A 100 -5.77 2.27 -4.48
CA ILE A 100 -5.48 2.62 -3.06
C ILE A 100 -6.37 1.84 -2.09
N THR A 101 -7.62 1.56 -2.48
CA THR A 101 -8.53 0.71 -1.70
C THR A 101 -7.96 -0.70 -1.51
N CYS A 102 -7.32 -1.28 -2.53
CA CYS A 102 -6.62 -2.56 -2.41
C CYS A 102 -5.30 -2.45 -1.60
N CYS A 103 -4.61 -1.31 -1.68
CA CYS A 103 -3.34 -1.10 -0.97
C CYS A 103 -3.51 -1.14 0.55
N SER A 104 -4.62 -0.64 1.10
CA SER A 104 -4.88 -0.66 2.55
C SER A 104 -4.85 -2.08 3.17
N PRO A 105 -5.70 -3.03 2.74
CA PRO A 105 -5.67 -4.39 3.28
C PRO A 105 -4.37 -5.11 2.90
N LEU A 106 -3.77 -4.85 1.75
CA LEU A 106 -2.48 -5.43 1.38
C LEU A 106 -1.35 -5.02 2.33
N ARG A 107 -1.22 -3.71 2.62
CA ARG A 107 -0.23 -3.19 3.56
C ARG A 107 -0.41 -3.80 4.95
N PHE A 108 -1.67 -3.91 5.39
CA PHE A 108 -1.99 -4.58 6.65
C PHE A 108 -1.60 -6.06 6.65
N MET A 109 -1.93 -6.80 5.59
CA MET A 109 -1.56 -8.22 5.45
C MET A 109 -0.05 -8.43 5.47
N VAL A 110 0.72 -7.57 4.78
CA VAL A 110 2.18 -7.58 4.82
C VAL A 110 2.69 -7.27 6.23
N ALA A 111 2.14 -6.27 6.90
CA ALA A 111 2.52 -5.94 8.28
C ALA A 111 2.26 -7.10 9.26
N GLN A 112 1.21 -7.88 9.06
CA GLN A 112 0.94 -9.07 9.88
C GLN A 112 1.98 -10.17 9.71
N LEU A 113 2.61 -10.30 8.55
CA LEU A 113 3.71 -11.26 8.34
C LEU A 113 4.93 -10.94 9.20
N ALA A 114 5.10 -9.68 9.64
CA ALA A 114 6.21 -9.30 10.50
C ALA A 114 5.90 -9.39 12.00
N ALA A 115 4.64 -9.58 12.38
CA ALA A 115 4.18 -9.64 13.77
C ALA A 115 4.14 -11.06 14.35
N THR A 116 4.67 -12.04 13.62
CA THR A 116 4.53 -13.48 13.90
C THR A 116 5.60 -14.00 14.83
N ASN A 117 5.44 -13.76 16.13
CA ASN A 117 6.31 -14.36 17.14
C ASN A 117 5.90 -15.82 17.49
N ASP A 118 4.67 -16.26 17.18
CA ASP A 118 4.08 -17.51 17.71
C ASP A 118 3.43 -18.44 16.67
N ILE A 119 3.82 -18.38 15.38
CA ILE A 119 3.27 -19.29 14.35
C ILE A 119 4.30 -20.29 13.85
N THR A 120 3.82 -21.45 13.42
CA THR A 120 4.68 -22.48 12.85
C THR A 120 5.26 -22.03 11.49
N PRO A 121 6.45 -22.53 11.09
CA PRO A 121 7.00 -22.24 9.76
C PRO A 121 6.03 -22.60 8.62
N HIS A 122 5.24 -23.66 8.78
CA HIS A 122 4.24 -24.05 7.79
C HIS A 122 3.14 -23.00 7.63
N GLU A 123 2.59 -22.49 8.74
CA GLU A 123 1.58 -21.44 8.72
C GLU A 123 2.14 -20.13 8.16
N PHE A 124 3.39 -19.79 8.47
CA PHE A 124 4.06 -18.62 7.90
C PHE A 124 4.11 -18.72 6.38
N HIS A 125 4.59 -19.84 5.83
CA HIS A 125 4.64 -20.06 4.38
C HIS A 125 3.25 -19.99 3.72
N LYS A 126 2.22 -20.55 4.37
CA LYS A 126 0.84 -20.46 3.89
C LYS A 126 0.35 -19.01 3.82
N ARG A 127 0.64 -18.20 4.84
CA ARG A 127 0.31 -16.76 4.86
C ARG A 127 1.08 -16.01 3.78
N VAL A 128 2.39 -16.25 3.65
CA VAL A 128 3.23 -15.67 2.59
C VAL A 128 2.66 -15.97 1.20
N ALA A 129 2.31 -17.22 0.92
CA ALA A 129 1.71 -17.61 -0.36
C ALA A 129 0.36 -16.90 -0.62
N SER A 130 -0.46 -16.76 0.42
CA SER A 130 -1.73 -16.02 0.34
C SER A 130 -1.50 -14.55 0.00
N VAL A 131 -0.58 -13.87 0.70
CA VAL A 131 -0.23 -12.47 0.46
C VAL A 131 0.36 -12.28 -0.94
N ALA A 132 1.28 -13.16 -1.37
CA ALA A 132 1.86 -13.14 -2.71
C ALA A 132 0.78 -13.25 -3.81
N LYS A 133 -0.19 -14.17 -3.63
CA LYS A 133 -1.33 -14.31 -4.56
C LYS A 133 -2.18 -13.04 -4.60
N ALA A 134 -2.42 -12.41 -3.46
CA ALA A 134 -3.17 -11.16 -3.33
C ALA A 134 -2.46 -9.98 -4.04
N ILE A 135 -1.14 -9.86 -3.87
CA ILE A 135 -0.30 -8.89 -4.57
C ILE A 135 -0.38 -9.13 -6.08
N GLN A 136 -0.20 -10.36 -6.54
CA GLN A 136 -0.22 -10.69 -7.96
C GLN A 136 -1.59 -10.43 -8.59
N LYS A 137 -2.69 -10.80 -7.90
CA LYS A 137 -4.05 -10.50 -8.34
C LYS A 137 -4.26 -8.98 -8.49
N THR A 138 -3.81 -8.20 -7.52
CA THR A 138 -3.92 -6.73 -7.56
C THR A 138 -3.09 -6.15 -8.70
N ARG A 139 -1.85 -6.63 -8.89
CA ARG A 139 -0.99 -6.22 -10.00
C ARG A 139 -1.66 -6.47 -11.35
N SER A 140 -2.22 -7.66 -11.55
CA SER A 140 -2.93 -8.02 -12.79
C SER A 140 -4.19 -7.17 -13.00
N ALA A 141 -4.96 -6.90 -11.95
CA ALA A 141 -6.19 -6.12 -12.04
C ALA A 141 -5.97 -4.62 -12.37
N PHE A 142 -4.79 -4.08 -12.04
CA PHE A 142 -4.44 -2.67 -12.26
C PHE A 142 -3.24 -2.50 -13.20
N ALA A 143 -2.96 -3.49 -14.05
CA ALA A 143 -1.78 -3.51 -14.92
C ALA A 143 -1.70 -2.25 -15.81
N GLU A 144 -2.81 -1.79 -16.36
CA GLU A 144 -2.88 -0.59 -17.20
C GLU A 144 -2.44 0.67 -16.45
N ILE A 145 -2.92 0.90 -15.21
CA ILE A 145 -2.47 2.05 -14.41
C ILE A 145 -0.99 1.96 -14.10
N LEU A 146 -0.52 0.76 -13.75
CA LEU A 146 0.89 0.54 -13.44
C LEU A 146 1.78 0.76 -14.68
N GLU A 147 1.30 0.42 -15.87
CA GLU A 147 1.98 0.70 -17.13
C GLU A 147 1.98 2.20 -17.44
N VAL A 148 0.83 2.87 -17.34
CA VAL A 148 0.73 4.33 -17.51
C VAL A 148 1.70 5.04 -16.55
N ALA A 149 1.74 4.65 -15.28
CA ALA A 149 2.64 5.24 -14.29
C ALA A 149 4.12 5.14 -14.67
N ARG A 150 4.52 4.06 -15.34
CA ARG A 150 5.91 3.85 -15.80
C ARG A 150 6.24 4.72 -17.01
N GLU A 151 5.27 4.88 -17.91
CA GLU A 151 5.43 5.67 -19.14
C GLU A 151 5.18 7.17 -18.92
N LEU A 152 4.65 7.57 -17.76
CA LEU A 152 4.47 8.98 -17.42
C LEU A 152 5.80 9.73 -17.46
N SER A 153 5.86 10.73 -18.34
CA SER A 153 6.99 11.63 -18.44
C SER A 153 6.99 12.64 -17.29
N ILE A 154 8.19 13.07 -16.92
CA ILE A 154 8.40 14.20 -16.02
C ILE A 154 7.84 15.51 -16.58
N GLU A 155 7.65 15.62 -17.89
CA GLU A 155 7.06 16.79 -18.54
C GLU A 155 5.53 16.78 -18.58
N THR A 156 4.89 15.67 -18.19
CA THR A 156 3.43 15.60 -18.12
C THR A 156 2.92 16.41 -16.91
N ASP A 157 2.06 17.39 -17.19
CA ASP A 157 1.52 18.33 -16.20
C ASP A 157 0.83 17.62 -15.02
N SER A 158 1.23 17.99 -13.79
CA SER A 158 0.59 17.53 -12.54
C SER A 158 -0.70 18.28 -12.18
N ASN A 159 -1.12 19.28 -12.96
CA ASN A 159 -2.41 19.94 -12.77
C ASN A 159 -3.58 19.02 -13.14
N ASN A 160 -3.33 18.02 -14.00
CA ASN A 160 -4.29 16.93 -14.17
C ASN A 160 -4.32 16.06 -12.89
N ARG A 161 -5.51 15.96 -12.28
CA ARG A 161 -5.72 15.26 -11.01
C ARG A 161 -5.45 13.76 -11.11
N LEU A 162 -5.75 13.11 -12.23
CA LEU A 162 -5.40 11.70 -12.47
C LEU A 162 -3.89 11.51 -12.42
N VAL A 163 -3.12 12.35 -13.11
CA VAL A 163 -1.65 12.29 -13.11
C VAL A 163 -1.10 12.44 -11.69
N ALA A 164 -1.61 13.43 -10.95
CA ALA A 164 -1.22 13.63 -9.56
C ALA A 164 -1.57 12.42 -8.67
N ASN A 165 -2.74 11.82 -8.86
CA ASN A 165 -3.17 10.66 -8.09
C ASN A 165 -2.36 9.41 -8.43
N ILE A 166 -2.01 9.18 -9.70
CA ILE A 166 -1.13 8.09 -10.12
C ILE A 166 0.24 8.24 -9.43
N ARG A 167 0.83 9.44 -9.49
CA ARG A 167 2.11 9.75 -8.84
C ARG A 167 2.11 9.58 -7.32
N ASN A 168 0.95 9.73 -6.67
CA ASN A 168 0.80 9.54 -5.23
C ASN A 168 0.48 8.10 -4.83
N ILE A 169 -0.36 7.39 -5.58
CA ILE A 169 -0.93 6.09 -5.18
C ILE A 169 -0.06 4.92 -5.66
N VAL A 170 0.47 4.98 -6.88
CA VAL A 170 1.25 3.87 -7.42
C VAL A 170 2.52 3.56 -6.61
N PRO A 171 3.27 4.55 -6.09
CA PRO A 171 4.43 4.27 -5.23
C PRO A 171 4.07 3.48 -3.96
N ILE A 172 2.85 3.66 -3.42
CA ILE A 172 2.38 2.91 -2.25
C ILE A 172 2.28 1.42 -2.59
N PHE A 173 1.73 1.08 -3.75
CA PHE A 173 1.66 -0.31 -4.19
C PHE A 173 3.05 -0.93 -4.41
N TYR A 174 4.01 -0.18 -4.93
CA TYR A 174 5.40 -0.66 -5.06
C TYR A 174 6.10 -0.82 -3.70
N ALA A 175 5.86 0.09 -2.76
CA ALA A 175 6.42 0.02 -1.42
C ALA A 175 5.88 -1.17 -0.62
N ILE A 176 4.60 -1.53 -0.77
CA ILE A 176 4.02 -2.77 -0.20
C ILE A 176 4.78 -4.01 -0.70
N GLN A 177 5.13 -4.04 -1.98
CA GLN A 177 5.89 -5.16 -2.55
C GLN A 177 7.32 -5.20 -2.04
N LEU A 178 7.98 -4.04 -1.88
CA LEU A 178 9.31 -3.97 -1.26
C LEU A 178 9.27 -4.42 0.20
N GLU A 179 8.29 -3.98 0.99
CA GLU A 179 8.13 -4.41 2.38
C GLU A 179 7.87 -5.93 2.46
N PHE A 180 7.04 -6.46 1.56
CA PHE A 180 6.82 -7.90 1.45
C PHE A 180 8.13 -8.67 1.22
N LEU A 181 8.92 -8.27 0.21
CA LEU A 181 10.22 -8.88 -0.07
C LEU A 181 11.20 -8.74 1.10
N ARG A 182 11.20 -7.59 1.78
CA ARG A 182 12.03 -7.35 2.97
C ARG A 182 11.74 -8.38 4.07
N ILE A 183 10.46 -8.69 4.29
CA ILE A 183 10.00 -9.61 5.33
C ILE A 183 10.24 -11.07 4.94
N THR A 184 9.97 -11.43 3.68
CA THR A 184 10.01 -12.84 3.24
C THR A 184 11.39 -13.30 2.79
N GLU A 185 12.28 -12.37 2.45
CA GLU A 185 13.64 -12.66 1.98
C GLU A 185 14.67 -11.86 2.80
N PRO A 186 14.73 -12.02 4.14
CA PRO A 186 15.54 -11.16 5.01
C PRO A 186 17.05 -11.20 4.69
N ASP A 187 17.54 -12.33 4.16
CA ASP A 187 18.94 -12.53 3.79
C ASP A 187 19.29 -12.06 2.36
N SER A 188 18.30 -11.59 1.60
CA SER A 188 18.51 -11.07 0.25
C SER A 188 19.32 -9.76 0.28
N PRO A 189 20.35 -9.59 -0.59
CA PRO A 189 21.13 -8.36 -0.61
C PRO A 189 20.26 -7.14 -0.96
N LEU A 190 20.52 -6.02 -0.28
CA LEU A 190 19.81 -4.75 -0.49
C LEU A 190 19.89 -4.32 -1.96
N GLY A 191 18.75 -3.98 -2.57
CA GLY A 191 18.72 -3.40 -3.91
C GLY A 191 19.28 -4.26 -5.05
N GLN A 192 19.59 -5.55 -4.83
CA GLN A 192 20.21 -6.39 -5.87
C GLN A 192 19.24 -7.33 -6.57
N GLY A 193 18.09 -7.63 -5.97
CA GLY A 193 17.05 -8.44 -6.62
C GLY A 193 16.47 -7.75 -7.85
N LYS A 194 16.24 -8.48 -8.95
CA LYS A 194 15.64 -7.92 -10.18
C LYS A 194 14.31 -7.20 -9.91
N VAL A 195 13.45 -7.79 -9.08
CA VAL A 195 12.17 -7.20 -8.68
C VAL A 195 12.39 -5.98 -7.77
N GLN A 196 13.30 -6.06 -6.79
CA GLN A 196 13.61 -4.94 -5.90
C GLN A 196 14.13 -3.72 -6.69
N ARG A 197 15.08 -3.92 -7.61
CA ARG A 197 15.62 -2.87 -8.49
C ARG A 197 14.54 -2.19 -9.31
N PHE A 198 13.64 -2.98 -9.89
CA PHE A 198 12.51 -2.45 -10.62
C PHE A 198 11.63 -1.58 -9.72
N LEU A 199 11.20 -2.09 -8.56
CA LEU A 199 10.34 -1.35 -7.63
C LEU A 199 10.99 -0.06 -7.12
N LEU A 200 12.27 -0.11 -6.76
CA LEU A 200 13.04 1.06 -6.33
C LEU A 200 13.11 2.12 -7.43
N LYS A 201 13.43 1.71 -8.66
CA LYS A 201 13.48 2.62 -9.81
C LYS A 201 12.13 3.31 -10.02
N GLU A 202 11.03 2.57 -9.98
CA GLU A 202 9.71 3.16 -10.22
C GLU A 202 9.26 4.10 -9.10
N ILE A 203 9.55 3.77 -7.83
CA ILE A 203 9.28 4.68 -6.71
C ILE A 203 10.09 5.97 -6.87
N MET A 204 11.39 5.87 -7.18
CA MET A 204 12.26 7.04 -7.33
C MET A 204 11.85 7.89 -8.53
N ASN A 205 11.53 7.28 -9.67
CA ASN A 205 11.01 7.99 -10.85
C ASN A 205 9.78 8.83 -10.50
N LEU A 206 8.76 8.21 -9.92
CA LEU A 206 7.52 8.90 -9.53
C LEU A 206 7.77 9.96 -8.43
N ALA A 207 8.72 9.72 -7.53
CA ALA A 207 9.10 10.71 -6.52
C ALA A 207 9.78 11.95 -7.12
N PHE A 208 10.70 11.78 -8.07
CA PHE A 208 11.32 12.92 -8.76
C PHE A 208 10.29 13.73 -9.54
N GLN A 209 9.34 13.04 -10.19
CA GLN A 209 8.23 13.72 -10.87
C GLN A 209 7.38 14.50 -9.87
N THR A 210 6.95 13.89 -8.76
CA THR A 210 6.17 14.57 -7.72
C THR A 210 6.91 15.79 -7.16
N PHE A 211 8.21 15.64 -6.88
CA PHE A 211 9.05 16.71 -6.36
C PHE A 211 9.14 17.90 -7.33
N ARG A 212 9.30 17.65 -8.64
CA ARG A 212 9.37 18.73 -9.65
C ARG A 212 8.16 19.66 -9.61
N TYR A 213 6.95 19.10 -9.42
CA TYR A 213 5.72 19.88 -9.51
C TYR A 213 5.20 20.39 -8.17
N ARG A 214 5.46 19.66 -7.07
CA ARG A 214 4.85 19.94 -5.76
C ARG A 214 5.86 20.07 -4.62
N GLY A 215 7.16 20.00 -4.91
CA GLY A 215 8.22 20.10 -3.91
C GLY A 215 8.08 19.07 -2.79
N GLU A 216 8.53 19.45 -1.60
CA GLU A 216 8.45 18.66 -0.37
C GLU A 216 7.00 18.32 0.01
N ASP A 217 6.05 19.25 -0.20
CA ASP A 217 4.64 19.04 0.13
C ASP A 217 4.05 17.87 -0.66
N GLY A 218 4.44 17.72 -1.93
CA GLY A 218 4.08 16.54 -2.73
C GLY A 218 4.67 15.26 -2.16
N LEU A 219 5.94 15.29 -1.76
CA LEU A 219 6.64 14.13 -1.22
C LEU A 219 6.06 13.63 0.10
N THR A 220 5.41 14.49 0.90
CA THR A 220 4.73 14.05 2.13
C THR A 220 3.68 12.96 1.88
N ARG A 221 3.02 12.98 0.71
CA ARG A 221 2.00 12.01 0.32
C ARG A 221 2.56 10.64 -0.05
N ILE A 222 3.85 10.59 -0.35
CA ILE A 222 4.61 9.38 -0.65
C ILE A 222 5.78 9.19 0.32
N ALA A 223 5.68 9.76 1.52
CA ALA A 223 6.71 9.66 2.54
C ALA A 223 6.95 8.20 2.92
N TRP A 224 5.90 7.39 3.10
CA TRP A 224 6.09 5.98 3.40
C TRP A 224 6.78 5.19 2.27
N PRO A 225 6.40 5.33 0.98
CA PRO A 225 7.18 4.77 -0.12
C PRO A 225 8.65 5.16 -0.14
N LEU A 226 8.96 6.45 0.08
CA LEU A 226 10.34 6.93 0.15
C LEU A 226 11.10 6.34 1.35
N PHE A 227 10.43 6.23 2.49
CA PHE A 227 10.99 5.58 3.67
C PHE A 227 11.40 4.14 3.36
N ILE A 228 10.51 3.33 2.76
CA ILE A 228 10.84 1.96 2.36
C ILE A 228 12.00 1.94 1.35
N ALA A 229 11.98 2.83 0.36
CA ALA A 229 13.05 2.92 -0.64
C ALA A 229 14.42 3.25 -0.01
N ALA A 230 14.48 4.14 0.97
CA ALA A 230 15.72 4.48 1.67
C ALA A 230 16.33 3.29 2.43
N LEU A 231 15.48 2.42 2.98
CA LEU A 231 15.92 1.24 3.72
C LEU A 231 16.38 0.10 2.80
N GLU A 232 15.94 0.09 1.55
CA GLU A 232 16.14 -1.00 0.59
C GLU A 232 17.16 -0.70 -0.51
N THR A 233 17.36 0.56 -0.87
CA THR A 233 18.27 0.93 -1.96
C THR A 233 19.73 0.67 -1.61
N ASP A 234 20.51 0.11 -2.53
CA ASP A 234 21.97 0.04 -2.48
C ASP A 234 22.65 1.23 -3.16
N ASN A 235 21.89 2.08 -3.85
CA ASN A 235 22.41 3.27 -4.51
C ASN A 235 22.62 4.41 -3.49
N PRO A 236 23.88 4.85 -3.25
CA PRO A 236 24.16 5.90 -2.28
C PRO A 236 23.56 7.26 -2.67
N LEU A 237 23.41 7.55 -3.96
CA LEU A 237 22.83 8.82 -4.43
C LEU A 237 21.33 8.90 -4.14
N ASP A 238 20.60 7.83 -4.45
CA ASP A 238 19.17 7.76 -4.14
C ASP A 238 18.95 7.86 -2.63
N ARG A 239 19.76 7.12 -1.85
CA ARG A 239 19.68 7.14 -0.38
C ARG A 239 19.95 8.53 0.18
N ALA A 240 21.02 9.18 -0.24
CA ALA A 240 21.37 10.54 0.21
C ALA A 240 20.26 11.54 -0.15
N TRP A 241 19.72 11.45 -1.37
CA TRP A 241 18.60 12.31 -1.78
C TRP A 241 17.38 12.12 -0.88
N ILE A 242 16.98 10.87 -0.60
CA ILE A 242 15.84 10.61 0.27
C ILE A 242 16.07 11.14 1.68
N ILE A 243 17.25 10.90 2.27
CA ILE A 243 17.60 11.39 3.62
C ILE A 243 17.49 12.92 3.68
N GLU A 244 18.06 13.63 2.71
CA GLU A 244 17.98 15.09 2.64
C GLU A 244 16.53 15.58 2.52
N ARG A 245 15.68 14.87 1.75
CA ARG A 245 14.25 15.21 1.68
C ARG A 245 13.54 14.98 3.00
N PHE A 246 13.84 13.90 3.72
CA PHE A 246 13.28 13.62 5.04
C PHE A 246 13.73 14.64 6.10
N GLU A 247 14.97 15.12 6.01
CA GLU A 247 15.45 16.22 6.83
C GLU A 247 14.61 17.48 6.60
N LYS A 248 14.40 17.88 5.34
CA LYS A 248 13.56 19.04 4.99
C LYS A 248 12.12 18.87 5.45
N MET A 249 11.53 17.69 5.22
CA MET A 249 10.15 17.37 5.64
C MET A 249 10.00 17.26 7.18
N SER A 250 11.08 17.14 7.95
CA SER A 250 11.02 16.98 9.41
C SER A 250 10.42 18.18 10.15
N ILE A 251 10.36 19.35 9.51
CA ILE A 251 9.71 20.56 10.03
C ILE A 251 8.17 20.42 10.04
N LEU A 252 7.62 19.60 9.13
CA LEU A 252 6.18 19.44 8.93
C LEU A 252 5.52 18.55 9.97
N GLY A 253 6.30 17.76 10.73
CA GLY A 253 5.73 16.95 11.80
C GLY A 253 6.71 16.02 12.51
N ARG A 254 6.36 15.65 13.75
CA ARG A 254 7.15 14.72 14.58
C ARG A 254 7.31 13.34 13.93
N HIS A 255 6.30 12.86 13.20
CA HIS A 255 6.35 11.56 12.54
C HIS A 255 7.42 11.51 11.43
N LEU A 256 7.55 12.58 10.63
CA LEU A 256 8.60 12.71 9.59
C LEU A 256 9.99 12.87 10.20
N ARG A 257 10.10 13.62 11.30
CA ARG A 257 11.35 13.72 12.07
C ARG A 257 11.77 12.38 12.69
N GLY A 258 10.81 11.62 13.21
CA GLY A 258 11.02 10.27 13.71
C GLY A 258 11.53 9.34 12.61
N ALA A 259 10.88 9.37 11.45
CA ALA A 259 11.30 8.62 10.27
C ALA A 259 12.71 9.00 9.79
N HIS A 260 13.04 10.30 9.73
CA HIS A 260 14.38 10.76 9.35
C HIS A 260 15.47 10.18 10.26
N ARG A 261 15.31 10.34 11.58
CA ARG A 261 16.25 9.77 12.57
C ARG A 261 16.36 8.24 12.43
N PHE A 262 15.22 7.57 12.21
CA PHE A 262 15.19 6.13 12.05
C PHE A 262 15.95 5.67 10.79
N ILE A 263 15.76 6.34 9.65
CA ILE A 263 16.50 6.03 8.41
C ILE A 263 18.00 6.16 8.66
N GLY A 264 18.45 7.29 9.24
CA GLY A 264 19.88 7.52 9.51
C GLY A 264 20.51 6.40 10.34
N ASP A 265 19.81 5.96 11.38
CA ASP A 265 20.33 4.91 12.26
C ASP A 265 20.31 3.52 11.60
N VAL A 266 19.28 3.19 10.81
CA VAL A 266 19.27 1.93 10.05
C VAL A 266 20.40 1.92 9.03
N VAL A 267 20.58 3.01 8.30
CA VAL A 267 21.60 3.16 7.26
C VAL A 267 22.99 2.98 7.86
N ALA A 268 23.28 3.63 8.99
CA ALA A 268 24.56 3.47 9.67
C ALA A 268 24.84 2.00 10.05
N ILE A 269 23.84 1.29 10.59
CA ILE A 269 23.99 -0.13 10.95
C ILE A 269 24.16 -1.00 9.69
N GLN A 270 23.38 -0.76 8.63
CA GLN A 270 23.48 -1.53 7.39
C GLN A 270 24.84 -1.34 6.70
N GLU A 271 25.43 -0.15 6.77
CA GLU A 271 26.77 0.14 6.25
C GLU A 271 27.87 -0.53 7.08
N MET A 272 27.74 -0.57 8.41
CA MET A 272 28.70 -1.25 9.28
C MET A 272 28.63 -2.77 9.17
N THR A 273 27.43 -3.33 9.04
CA THR A 273 27.21 -4.79 9.09
C THR A 273 27.13 -5.45 7.72
N MET A 274 26.98 -4.66 6.66
CA MET A 274 26.72 -5.12 5.28
C MET A 274 25.52 -6.06 5.17
N LYS A 275 24.57 -5.98 6.12
CA LYS A 275 23.38 -6.82 6.21
C LYS A 275 22.14 -5.97 6.36
N ARG A 276 21.01 -6.49 5.90
CA ARG A 276 19.69 -5.88 6.11
C ARG A 276 19.34 -5.90 7.59
N VAL A 277 18.91 -4.77 8.13
CA VAL A 277 18.49 -4.65 9.54
C VAL A 277 17.03 -5.09 9.68
N ASN A 278 16.73 -5.81 10.77
CA ASN A 278 15.35 -6.06 11.18
C ASN A 278 14.71 -4.75 11.70
N THR A 279 14.08 -4.01 10.80
CA THR A 279 13.50 -2.69 11.10
C THR A 279 12.36 -2.77 12.08
N ARG A 280 11.61 -3.88 12.11
CA ARG A 280 10.49 -4.05 13.03
C ARG A 280 10.95 -4.23 14.47
N GLU A 281 11.99 -5.01 14.67
CA GLU A 281 12.63 -5.15 15.97
C GLU A 281 13.21 -3.81 16.44
N MET A 282 13.88 -3.09 15.55
CA MET A 282 14.43 -1.78 15.86
C MET A 282 13.36 -0.71 16.14
N MET A 283 12.19 -0.79 15.50
CA MET A 283 11.06 0.11 15.80
C MET A 283 10.48 -0.12 17.20
N ARG A 284 10.52 -1.36 17.73
CA ARG A 284 10.00 -1.67 19.08
C ARG A 284 10.78 -0.99 20.20
N SER A 285 12.06 -0.69 20.00
CA SER A 285 12.92 -0.06 20.99
C SER A 285 12.99 1.47 20.90
N ARG A 286 12.16 2.08 20.03
CA ARG A 286 12.24 3.50 19.67
C ARG A 286 10.89 4.22 19.80
N GLU A 287 10.94 5.55 19.76
CA GLU A 287 9.76 6.38 19.67
C GLU A 287 8.97 6.02 18.38
N SER A 288 7.68 5.72 18.54
CA SER A 288 6.83 5.31 17.42
C SER A 288 6.54 6.48 16.49
N PHE A 289 6.49 6.19 15.20
CA PHE A 289 6.06 7.12 14.16
C PHE A 289 5.22 6.38 13.13
N ILE A 290 4.29 7.08 12.50
CA ILE A 290 3.40 6.52 11.48
C ILE A 290 3.57 7.37 10.23
N LEU A 291 3.86 6.71 9.11
CA LEU A 291 3.89 7.33 7.79
C LEU A 291 2.73 6.78 6.98
N THR A 292 1.82 7.66 6.58
CA THR A 292 0.73 7.33 5.65
C THR A 292 1.29 7.21 4.25
#